data_AF-T0KX12-F1
#
_entry.id   AF-T0KX12-F1
#
_cell.length_a   1.000
_cell.length_b   1.000
_cell.length_c   1.000
_cell.angle_alpha   90.00
_cell.angle_beta   90.00
_cell.angle_gamma   90.00
#
_symmetry.space_group_name_H-M   'P 1'
#
loop_
_entity.id
_entity.type
_entity.pdbx_description
1 polymer ?
#
loop_
_entity_poly.entity_id
_entity_poly.type
_entity_poly.pdbx_seq_one_letter_code
_entity_poly.pdbx_strand_id
1 'polypeptide(L)'
;MTAPALMAPGQRTLLPRMPQTNTPMRPASACAALPIQHDEREWTAVYPIIERMYVRERRSLKYLMRAMEEDYNFRATVQMYKKRFTKWGFHKNVRRERRGKDIGLQSSRDSGPPSTPLVDAATVSRAPRILHISTSDAAQLAFLSSIRNWTVSFFDRTKPGTVGYSLPSPPGASSPSPESSIKPPPRDLNNPEQLSFAFKLILGLLDRDQGVLAGRLARKAFLQAETLLDAEGPLFIWNTLEIFHNIALLRQANLGHILLHHLISLAGRRPVSKVLLRLQDLLQAWQHDGIPVRPEALERAWSINADLTFTRFDPEYLLLYYQLVWDSDIVKLDPDIARHSDKWFAKIHDKVNRTLLQDDVEVATERLWPKHELTFDGIGIHGDGTSQPANFNQLKQESLAGVTQMLEEVPVDSTMRVRALSAWLKSQVLQDDAAMPIHPGMDIPRLQARIVAYITRIVMDFETQCREDVDSAPDKMRTILALREYGQGRLGSQIVYEMWQLEDLLVRDGRFEEAAELRADSYRRLEEFLADIPEEPHG
;
A
#
# COMPACT_ATOMS: atom_id res chain seq x y z
N MET A 1 17.16 -34.82 61.21
CA MET A 1 15.70 -35.02 61.03
C MET A 1 15.18 -33.76 60.36
N THR A 2 15.23 -33.71 59.02
CA THR A 2 14.13 -34.01 58.07
C THR A 2 13.30 -32.78 57.72
N ALA A 3 13.42 -32.35 56.47
CA ALA A 3 12.52 -31.45 55.76
C ALA A 3 11.11 -32.05 55.61
N PRO A 4 10.16 -31.28 55.05
CA PRO A 4 9.69 -31.65 53.72
C PRO A 4 9.54 -30.48 52.73
N ALA A 5 9.43 -30.88 51.46
CA ALA A 5 9.42 -30.10 50.23
C ALA A 5 8.02 -30.04 49.56
N LEU A 6 7.98 -29.46 48.34
CA LEU A 6 6.98 -29.53 47.22
C LEU A 6 6.10 -28.27 47.08
N MET A 7 5.81 -27.68 45.90
CA MET A 7 6.08 -27.99 44.48
C MET A 7 5.84 -26.72 43.61
N ALA A 8 6.57 -26.59 42.51
CA ALA A 8 6.28 -25.71 41.38
C ALA A 8 5.96 -26.56 40.13
N PRO A 9 5.00 -26.19 39.25
CA PRO A 9 4.76 -26.90 37.99
C PRO A 9 5.35 -26.16 36.78
N GLY A 10 5.86 -26.91 35.80
CA GLY A 10 6.09 -26.39 34.45
C GLY A 10 7.27 -26.97 33.66
N GLN A 11 7.55 -28.28 33.73
CA GLN A 11 8.52 -28.93 32.85
C GLN A 11 7.97 -29.06 31.42
N ARG A 12 8.69 -28.50 30.43
CA ARG A 12 8.55 -28.86 29.01
C ARG A 12 9.32 -30.14 28.73
N THR A 13 8.68 -31.07 28.04
CA THR A 13 9.20 -32.38 27.63
C THR A 13 10.34 -32.23 26.62
N LEU A 14 11.56 -32.62 27.00
CA LEU A 14 12.72 -32.75 26.11
C LEU A 14 12.83 -34.19 25.60
N LEU A 15 13.01 -34.37 24.29
CA LEU A 15 13.31 -35.66 23.65
C LEU A 15 14.79 -36.07 23.87
N PRO A 16 15.15 -37.36 23.71
CA PRO A 16 16.42 -37.91 24.19
C PRO A 16 17.63 -37.52 23.31
N ARG A 17 18.73 -37.14 23.97
CA ARG A 17 20.02 -36.81 23.37
C ARG A 17 20.79 -38.08 23.00
N MET A 18 21.17 -38.22 21.73
CA MET A 18 22.06 -39.29 21.23
C MET A 18 23.55 -38.98 21.51
N PRO A 19 24.42 -40.01 21.59
CA PRO A 19 25.69 -39.96 22.31
C PRO A 19 26.84 -39.29 21.54
N GLN A 20 27.67 -38.54 22.26
CA GLN A 20 28.93 -37.97 21.74
C GLN A 20 30.11 -38.87 22.10
N THR A 21 30.93 -39.22 21.12
CA THR A 21 32.24 -39.85 21.31
C THR A 21 33.35 -38.80 21.15
N ASN A 22 34.13 -38.62 22.21
CA ASN A 22 35.29 -37.71 22.30
C ASN A 22 36.60 -38.47 22.00
N THR A 23 37.47 -37.95 21.11
CA THR A 23 38.96 -37.87 21.25
C THR A 23 39.60 -37.09 20.07
N PRO A 24 40.88 -36.61 20.12
CA PRO A 24 41.20 -35.17 20.00
C PRO A 24 42.06 -34.75 18.77
N MET A 25 42.27 -33.43 18.65
CA MET A 25 42.83 -32.59 17.57
C MET A 25 44.18 -32.98 16.91
N ARG A 26 44.30 -32.68 15.60
CA ARG A 26 45.25 -31.68 15.04
C ARG A 26 44.87 -31.22 13.61
N PRO A 27 45.25 -30.01 13.15
CA PRO A 27 44.61 -29.33 12.02
C PRO A 27 45.41 -29.41 10.71
N ALA A 28 44.71 -29.44 9.57
CA ALA A 28 45.06 -28.73 8.34
C ALA A 28 44.02 -28.95 7.23
N SER A 29 43.77 -27.87 6.48
CA SER A 29 43.27 -27.79 5.10
C SER A 29 41.81 -28.08 4.79
N ALA A 30 41.25 -27.10 4.07
CA ALA A 30 39.92 -27.06 3.49
C ALA A 30 39.56 -28.36 2.73
N CYS A 31 38.43 -28.96 3.09
CA CYS A 31 37.81 -30.03 2.33
C CYS A 31 36.35 -29.66 2.02
N ALA A 32 36.03 -29.75 0.74
CA ALA A 32 34.71 -29.54 0.16
C ALA A 32 33.61 -30.30 0.92
N ALA A 33 32.50 -29.60 1.20
CA ALA A 33 31.34 -30.17 1.87
C ALA A 33 30.77 -31.36 1.06
N LEU A 34 30.67 -32.52 1.71
CA LEU A 34 29.99 -33.69 1.15
C LEU A 34 28.52 -33.37 0.81
N PRO A 35 27.92 -34.00 -0.22
CA PRO A 35 26.52 -33.80 -0.55
C PRO A 35 25.64 -34.27 0.62
N ILE A 36 24.86 -33.35 1.19
CA ILE A 36 23.90 -33.68 2.24
C ILE A 36 22.77 -34.50 1.62
N GLN A 37 22.79 -35.82 1.82
CA GLN A 37 21.72 -36.73 1.41
C GLN A 37 20.87 -37.09 2.64
N HIS A 38 19.55 -36.91 2.50
CA HIS A 38 18.57 -37.24 3.53
C HIS A 38 17.69 -38.39 3.06
N ASP A 39 17.59 -39.44 3.86
CA ASP A 39 16.81 -40.64 3.57
C ASP A 39 15.30 -40.42 3.75
N GLU A 40 14.48 -41.27 3.11
CA GLU A 40 13.00 -41.15 3.14
C GLU A 40 12.43 -41.15 4.58
N ARG A 41 13.08 -41.88 5.50
CA ARG A 41 12.69 -41.96 6.90
C ARG A 41 12.87 -40.63 7.63
N GLU A 42 13.95 -39.91 7.35
CA GLU A 42 14.23 -38.59 7.93
C GLU A 42 13.21 -37.56 7.44
N TRP A 43 12.90 -37.57 6.14
CA TRP A 43 11.87 -36.71 5.55
C TRP A 43 10.47 -36.99 6.11
N THR A 44 10.17 -38.25 6.42
CA THR A 44 8.88 -38.63 7.03
C THR A 44 8.78 -38.12 8.46
N ALA A 45 9.88 -38.12 9.21
CA ALA A 45 9.91 -37.60 10.58
C ALA A 45 9.67 -36.08 10.65
N VAL A 46 10.19 -35.32 9.68
CA VAL A 46 10.05 -33.86 9.64
C VAL A 46 8.80 -33.37 8.90
N TYR A 47 8.09 -34.25 8.19
CA TYR A 47 6.86 -33.94 7.46
C TYR A 47 5.82 -33.11 8.25
N PRO A 48 5.38 -33.51 9.46
CA PRO A 48 4.34 -32.78 10.18
C PRO A 48 4.78 -31.36 10.60
N ILE A 49 6.09 -31.14 10.80
CA ILE A 49 6.66 -29.83 11.12
C ILE A 49 6.65 -28.94 9.88
N ILE A 50 7.09 -29.49 8.75
CA ILE A 50 7.09 -28.80 7.46
C ILE A 50 5.66 -28.46 7.03
N GLU A 51 4.71 -29.40 7.14
CA GLU A 51 3.29 -29.15 6.80
C GLU A 51 2.73 -28.01 7.64
N ARG A 52 2.97 -28.02 8.95
CA ARG A 52 2.52 -26.96 9.85
C ARG A 52 3.11 -25.60 9.45
N MET A 53 4.42 -25.50 9.31
CA MET A 53 5.09 -24.22 9.02
C MET A 53 4.81 -23.71 7.61
N TYR A 54 4.83 -24.59 6.60
CA TYR A 54 4.69 -24.21 5.19
C TYR A 54 3.24 -24.09 4.73
N VAL A 55 2.35 -25.00 5.17
CA VAL A 55 0.96 -25.05 4.71
C VAL A 55 0.01 -24.31 5.66
N ARG A 56 0.08 -24.59 6.97
CA ARG A 56 -0.86 -24.00 7.95
C ARG A 56 -0.49 -22.56 8.32
N GLU A 57 0.78 -22.33 8.65
CA GLU A 57 1.29 -21.03 9.08
C GLU A 57 1.76 -20.14 7.90
N ARG A 58 1.66 -20.66 6.66
CA ARG A 58 2.02 -19.98 5.40
C ARG A 58 3.40 -19.30 5.41
N ARG A 59 4.37 -19.85 6.16
CA ARG A 59 5.73 -19.31 6.23
C ARG A 59 6.45 -19.53 4.89
N SER A 60 7.37 -18.60 4.56
CA SER A 60 8.15 -18.71 3.34
C SER A 60 9.11 -19.92 3.39
N LEU A 61 9.51 -20.44 2.24
CA LEU A 61 10.49 -21.53 2.17
C LEU A 61 11.83 -21.12 2.81
N LYS A 62 12.22 -19.84 2.70
CA LYS A 62 13.43 -19.30 3.35
C LYS A 62 13.33 -19.37 4.88
N TYR A 63 12.17 -19.00 5.43
CA TYR A 63 11.91 -19.12 6.87
C TYR A 63 11.88 -20.59 7.33
N LEU A 64 11.18 -21.45 6.59
CA LEU A 64 11.13 -22.89 6.87
C LEU A 64 12.54 -23.48 6.91
N MET A 65 13.38 -23.18 5.91
CA MET A 65 14.74 -23.72 5.85
C MET A 65 15.59 -23.27 7.04
N ARG A 66 15.49 -21.99 7.43
CA ARG A 66 16.17 -21.46 8.60
C ARG A 66 15.71 -22.15 9.89
N ALA A 67 14.39 -22.26 10.10
CA ALA A 67 13.83 -22.92 11.29
C ALA A 67 14.17 -24.42 11.34
N MET A 68 14.16 -25.09 10.18
CA MET A 68 14.55 -26.51 10.09
C MET A 68 16.03 -26.72 10.41
N GLU A 69 16.90 -25.78 10.03
CA GLU A 69 18.31 -25.81 10.36
C GLU A 69 18.60 -25.46 11.82
N GLU A 70 17.98 -24.42 12.36
CA GLU A 70 18.22 -23.90 13.72
C GLU A 70 17.56 -24.76 14.80
N ASP A 71 16.28 -25.11 14.64
CA ASP A 71 15.48 -25.76 15.68
C ASP A 71 15.51 -27.30 15.58
N TYR A 72 15.70 -27.82 14.36
CA TYR A 72 15.60 -29.25 14.07
C TYR A 72 16.89 -29.86 13.51
N ASN A 73 17.98 -29.08 13.39
CA ASN A 73 19.28 -29.50 12.83
C ASN A 73 19.17 -30.21 11.47
N PHE A 74 18.17 -29.85 10.67
CA PHE A 74 17.85 -30.50 9.40
C PHE A 74 18.24 -29.58 8.23
N ARG A 75 19.39 -29.88 7.61
CA ARG A 75 19.99 -29.08 6.54
C ARG A 75 19.71 -29.66 5.16
N ALA A 76 18.71 -29.15 4.45
CA ALA A 76 18.42 -29.58 3.08
C ALA A 76 18.43 -28.41 2.09
N THR A 77 18.78 -28.67 0.83
CA THR A 77 18.81 -27.63 -0.21
C THR A 77 17.39 -27.24 -0.66
N VAL A 78 17.26 -26.04 -1.25
CA VAL A 78 15.99 -25.54 -1.82
C VAL A 78 15.37 -26.55 -2.79
N GLN A 79 16.20 -27.20 -3.63
CA GLN A 79 15.75 -28.18 -4.60
C GLN A 79 15.19 -29.45 -3.95
N MET A 80 15.79 -29.91 -2.83
CA MET A 80 15.29 -31.05 -2.07
C MET A 80 13.92 -30.78 -1.46
N TYR A 81 13.72 -29.59 -0.86
CA TYR A 81 12.41 -29.18 -0.35
C TYR A 81 11.36 -29.09 -1.45
N LYS A 82 11.69 -28.45 -2.60
CA LYS A 82 10.77 -28.38 -3.75
C LYS A 82 10.37 -29.76 -4.26
N LYS A 83 11.32 -30.69 -4.40
CA LYS A 83 11.04 -32.08 -4.79
C LYS A 83 10.10 -32.78 -3.80
N ARG A 84 10.28 -32.52 -2.50
CA ARG A 84 9.42 -33.06 -1.43
C ARG A 84 8.03 -32.45 -1.44
N PHE A 85 7.90 -31.15 -1.68
CA PHE A 85 6.61 -30.46 -1.79
C PHE A 85 5.78 -30.99 -2.96
N THR A 86 6.40 -31.23 -4.11
CA THR A 86 5.75 -31.89 -5.24
C THR A 86 5.28 -33.29 -4.87
N LYS A 87 6.12 -34.08 -4.19
CA LYS A 87 5.78 -35.44 -3.73
C LYS A 87 4.63 -35.45 -2.71
N TRP A 88 4.58 -34.47 -1.83
CA TRP A 88 3.57 -34.35 -0.77
C TRP A 88 2.31 -33.59 -1.17
N GLY A 89 2.25 -33.07 -2.39
CA GLY A 89 1.09 -32.30 -2.87
C GLY A 89 0.94 -30.93 -2.22
N PHE A 90 2.02 -30.34 -1.68
CA PHE A 90 1.99 -28.98 -1.13
C PHE A 90 1.97 -27.98 -2.28
N HIS A 91 0.79 -27.49 -2.63
CA HIS A 91 0.60 -26.51 -3.70
C HIS A 91 0.12 -25.20 -3.09
N LYS A 92 0.91 -24.13 -3.24
CA LYS A 92 0.42 -22.78 -2.98
C LYS A 92 -0.61 -22.48 -4.08
N ASN A 93 -1.89 -22.51 -3.71
CA ASN A 93 -3.07 -22.29 -4.55
C ASN A 93 -3.46 -23.49 -5.44
N VAL A 94 -4.34 -24.36 -4.91
CA VAL A 94 -5.20 -25.17 -5.78
C VAL A 94 -6.24 -24.25 -6.42
N ARG A 95 -5.98 -23.94 -7.68
CA ARG A 95 -6.93 -23.43 -8.67
C ARG A 95 -8.16 -24.35 -8.68
N ARG A 96 -9.29 -23.88 -8.18
CA ARG A 96 -10.58 -24.58 -8.29
C ARG A 96 -11.15 -24.29 -9.68
N GLU A 97 -10.70 -25.01 -10.71
CA GLU A 97 -11.36 -25.00 -12.01
C GLU A 97 -11.55 -26.41 -12.59
N ARG A 98 -12.84 -26.71 -12.83
CA ARG A 98 -13.37 -27.51 -13.94
C ARG A 98 -13.13 -29.03 -13.90
N ARG A 99 -14.01 -29.73 -13.16
CA ARG A 99 -14.54 -31.01 -13.65
C ARG A 99 -15.61 -30.69 -14.70
N GLY A 100 -15.35 -31.05 -15.95
CA GLY A 100 -16.30 -30.90 -17.04
C GLY A 100 -15.64 -31.18 -18.38
N LYS A 101 -15.82 -32.42 -18.86
CA LYS A 101 -15.23 -33.14 -20.02
C LYS A 101 -14.18 -34.15 -19.54
N ASP A 102 -14.33 -35.46 -19.69
CA ASP A 102 -15.01 -36.24 -20.73
C ASP A 102 -15.73 -37.47 -20.15
N ILE A 103 -16.89 -37.82 -20.73
CA ILE A 103 -17.26 -39.18 -21.19
C ILE A 103 -18.33 -38.93 -22.26
N GLY A 104 -17.94 -39.08 -23.52
CA GLY A 104 -18.86 -39.35 -24.61
C GLY A 104 -18.83 -40.84 -24.91
N LEU A 105 -19.99 -41.49 -24.96
CA LEU A 105 -20.21 -42.64 -25.84
C LEU A 105 -21.67 -42.62 -26.32
N GLN A 106 -21.83 -43.06 -27.56
CA GLN A 106 -22.90 -42.73 -28.49
C GLN A 106 -24.15 -43.64 -28.37
N SER A 107 -25.32 -43.02 -28.58
CA SER A 107 -26.40 -43.39 -29.53
C SER A 107 -27.13 -44.74 -29.43
N SER A 108 -28.47 -44.68 -29.33
CA SER A 108 -29.42 -45.37 -30.23
C SER A 108 -30.88 -44.90 -30.00
N ARG A 109 -31.69 -44.98 -31.06
CA ARG A 109 -33.02 -44.39 -31.27
C ARG A 109 -34.19 -45.26 -30.76
N ASP A 110 -35.35 -44.58 -30.69
CA ASP A 110 -36.71 -44.98 -31.12
C ASP A 110 -37.85 -45.24 -30.12
N SER A 111 -38.99 -44.63 -30.54
CA SER A 111 -40.43 -44.90 -30.34
C SER A 111 -41.16 -44.67 -29.00
N GLY A 112 -42.32 -43.99 -29.13
CA GLY A 112 -43.29 -43.65 -28.08
C GLY A 112 -44.42 -44.71 -27.85
N PRO A 113 -45.52 -44.34 -27.16
CA PRO A 113 -46.12 -45.03 -25.98
C PRO A 113 -47.43 -45.82 -26.33
N PRO A 114 -48.34 -46.29 -25.42
CA PRO A 114 -48.48 -46.09 -23.95
C PRO A 114 -48.96 -47.29 -23.08
N SER A 115 -48.93 -47.16 -21.74
CA SER A 115 -50.06 -47.38 -20.79
C SER A 115 -49.62 -47.67 -19.33
N THR A 116 -50.23 -46.90 -18.42
CA THR A 116 -50.29 -46.85 -16.93
C THR A 116 -50.78 -48.15 -16.24
N PRO A 117 -50.75 -48.34 -14.88
CA PRO A 117 -50.90 -47.32 -13.81
C PRO A 117 -50.11 -47.44 -12.48
N LEU A 118 -49.90 -46.25 -11.86
CA LEU A 118 -50.15 -45.83 -10.47
C LEU A 118 -49.63 -46.67 -9.28
N VAL A 119 -48.75 -46.10 -8.43
CA VAL A 119 -48.95 -45.90 -6.96
C VAL A 119 -47.91 -44.89 -6.41
N ASP A 120 -48.45 -43.84 -5.79
CA ASP A 120 -47.98 -42.92 -4.73
C ASP A 120 -46.61 -42.19 -4.76
N ALA A 121 -46.72 -40.89 -5.02
CA ALA A 121 -45.68 -39.88 -4.86
C ALA A 121 -45.62 -39.36 -3.42
N ALA A 122 -44.53 -39.68 -2.70
CA ALA A 122 -44.05 -38.88 -1.58
C ALA A 122 -43.11 -37.80 -2.11
N THR A 123 -43.60 -36.57 -2.19
CA THR A 123 -42.90 -35.39 -2.70
C THR A 123 -41.82 -34.94 -1.71
N VAL A 124 -40.58 -35.46 -1.83
CA VAL A 124 -39.40 -34.78 -1.27
C VAL A 124 -38.87 -33.84 -2.34
N SER A 125 -39.49 -32.66 -2.44
CA SER A 125 -38.93 -31.54 -3.19
C SER A 125 -37.74 -30.99 -2.40
N ARG A 126 -36.55 -31.53 -2.66
CA ARG A 126 -35.30 -30.98 -2.13
C ARG A 126 -34.96 -29.74 -2.95
N ALA A 127 -35.50 -28.60 -2.52
CA ALA A 127 -35.08 -27.29 -3.00
C ALA A 127 -33.54 -27.15 -2.92
N PRO A 128 -32.91 -26.46 -3.88
CA PRO A 128 -31.47 -26.23 -3.82
C PRO A 128 -31.16 -25.43 -2.55
N ARG A 129 -30.17 -25.90 -1.77
CA ARG A 129 -29.67 -25.17 -0.60
C ARG A 129 -29.21 -23.79 -1.08
N ILE A 130 -30.00 -22.77 -0.77
CA ILE A 130 -29.60 -21.37 -0.90
C ILE A 130 -28.32 -21.24 -0.09
N LEU A 131 -27.22 -20.88 -0.76
CA LEU A 131 -25.99 -20.50 -0.09
C LEU A 131 -26.35 -19.29 0.80
N HIS A 132 -26.45 -19.51 2.12
CA HIS A 132 -26.56 -18.43 3.07
C HIS A 132 -25.26 -17.61 2.97
N ILE A 133 -25.31 -16.51 2.22
CA ILE A 133 -24.29 -15.47 2.24
C ILE A 133 -24.33 -14.87 3.64
N SER A 134 -23.19 -14.84 4.33
CA SER A 134 -23.11 -14.18 5.65
C SER A 134 -23.37 -12.68 5.51
N THR A 135 -23.80 -12.03 6.60
CA THR A 135 -24.00 -10.57 6.62
C THR A 135 -22.71 -9.84 6.20
N SER A 136 -21.56 -10.29 6.71
CA SER A 136 -20.23 -9.83 6.29
C SER A 136 -19.96 -10.01 4.79
N ASP A 137 -20.28 -11.15 4.19
CA ASP A 137 -20.02 -11.41 2.76
C ASP A 137 -20.89 -10.49 1.87
N ALA A 138 -22.15 -10.27 2.25
CA ALA A 138 -23.04 -9.35 1.56
C ALA A 138 -22.55 -7.90 1.67
N ALA A 139 -22.14 -7.47 2.86
CA ALA A 139 -21.60 -6.13 3.09
C ALA A 139 -20.30 -5.90 2.30
N GLN A 140 -19.41 -6.90 2.25
CA GLN A 140 -18.18 -6.84 1.47
C GLN A 140 -18.48 -6.67 -0.04
N LEU A 141 -19.41 -7.46 -0.59
CA LEU A 141 -19.80 -7.31 -2.00
C LEU A 141 -20.41 -5.94 -2.29
N ALA A 142 -21.25 -5.42 -1.39
CA ALA A 142 -21.84 -4.09 -1.52
C ALA A 142 -20.79 -2.98 -1.50
N PHE A 143 -19.80 -3.09 -0.62
CA PHE A 143 -18.66 -2.17 -0.54
C PHE A 143 -17.81 -2.19 -1.80
N LEU A 144 -17.34 -3.36 -2.25
CA LEU A 144 -16.54 -3.48 -3.48
C LEU A 144 -17.31 -2.96 -4.71
N SER A 145 -18.61 -3.24 -4.78
CA SER A 145 -19.48 -2.72 -5.85
C SER A 145 -19.61 -1.20 -5.80
N SER A 146 -19.66 -0.59 -4.60
CA SER A 146 -19.73 0.86 -4.45
C SER A 146 -18.48 1.56 -4.97
N ILE A 147 -17.29 1.03 -4.66
CA ILE A 147 -16.01 1.54 -5.17
C ILE A 147 -16.01 1.47 -6.70
N ARG A 148 -16.31 0.29 -7.27
CA ARG A 148 -16.36 0.09 -8.71
C ARG A 148 -17.30 1.08 -9.39
N ASN A 149 -18.53 1.20 -8.90
CA ASN A 149 -19.54 2.07 -9.50
C ASN A 149 -19.15 3.55 -9.39
N TRP A 150 -18.55 3.95 -8.28
CA TRP A 150 -18.08 5.31 -8.07
C TRP A 150 -16.92 5.65 -9.03
N THR A 151 -15.88 4.81 -9.09
CA THR A 151 -14.70 5.04 -9.96
C THR A 151 -15.10 5.03 -11.43
N VAL A 152 -15.96 4.09 -11.84
CA VAL A 152 -16.51 4.05 -13.20
C VAL A 152 -17.29 5.34 -13.51
N SER A 153 -18.18 5.76 -12.61
CA SER A 153 -18.97 6.97 -12.83
C SER A 153 -18.11 8.24 -12.86
N PHE A 154 -17.00 8.30 -12.13
CA PHE A 154 -16.08 9.42 -12.16
C PHE A 154 -15.51 9.60 -13.57
N PHE A 155 -14.93 8.54 -14.16
CA PHE A 155 -14.35 8.60 -15.51
C PHE A 155 -15.39 8.61 -16.64
N ASP A 156 -16.62 8.11 -16.44
CA ASP A 156 -17.67 8.14 -17.48
C ASP A 156 -18.38 9.50 -17.58
N ARG A 157 -18.32 10.34 -16.54
CA ARG A 157 -18.96 11.68 -16.52
C ARG A 157 -18.31 12.68 -17.47
N THR A 158 -17.12 12.39 -18.00
CA THR A 158 -16.30 13.37 -18.71
C THR A 158 -16.10 13.08 -20.19
N LYS A 159 -17.03 12.37 -20.84
CA LYS A 159 -17.05 12.37 -22.31
C LYS A 159 -17.16 13.82 -22.81
N PRO A 160 -16.21 14.31 -23.61
CA PRO A 160 -16.14 15.72 -23.98
C PRO A 160 -17.29 16.05 -24.93
N GLY A 161 -18.13 17.00 -24.51
CA GLY A 161 -19.20 17.53 -25.35
C GLY A 161 -20.52 17.88 -24.64
N THR A 162 -20.68 17.66 -23.33
CA THR A 162 -21.94 17.99 -22.66
C THR A 162 -21.70 18.60 -21.28
N VAL A 163 -21.61 19.93 -21.32
CA VAL A 163 -21.87 20.89 -20.23
C VAL A 163 -20.71 21.09 -19.24
N GLY A 164 -20.11 22.28 -19.34
CA GLY A 164 -19.34 22.86 -18.25
C GLY A 164 -20.24 23.02 -17.02
N TYR A 165 -19.90 22.30 -15.97
CA TYR A 165 -20.47 22.51 -14.66
C TYR A 165 -19.35 22.98 -13.74
N SER A 166 -19.27 24.30 -13.58
CA SER A 166 -19.03 24.87 -12.26
C SER A 166 -19.94 24.15 -11.26
N LEU A 167 -19.43 23.74 -10.10
CA LEU A 167 -20.25 23.19 -9.02
C LEU A 167 -21.49 24.10 -8.82
N PRO A 168 -22.73 23.57 -8.89
CA PRO A 168 -23.88 24.33 -8.45
C PRO A 168 -23.78 24.49 -6.94
N SER A 169 -23.60 25.74 -6.49
CA SER A 169 -23.87 26.11 -5.10
C SER A 169 -25.30 25.65 -4.75
N PRO A 170 -25.54 25.08 -3.56
CA PRO A 170 -26.86 24.60 -3.18
C PRO A 170 -27.88 25.77 -3.18
N PRO A 171 -29.07 25.58 -3.76
CA PRO A 171 -30.10 26.61 -3.74
C PRO A 171 -30.69 26.70 -2.33
N GLY A 172 -30.46 27.83 -1.64
CA GLY A 172 -31.17 28.15 -0.39
C GLY A 172 -30.36 28.77 0.75
N ALA A 173 -29.08 29.09 0.60
CA ALA A 173 -28.32 29.80 1.65
C ALA A 173 -28.37 31.32 1.48
N SER A 174 -29.58 31.90 1.48
CA SER A 174 -29.78 33.35 1.64
C SER A 174 -30.51 33.60 2.96
N SER A 175 -29.78 33.47 4.06
CA SER A 175 -30.10 34.12 5.33
C SER A 175 -28.80 34.29 6.14
N PRO A 176 -28.50 35.50 6.65
CA PRO A 176 -27.28 35.75 7.40
C PRO A 176 -27.44 35.16 8.81
N SER A 177 -26.74 34.08 9.10
CA SER A 177 -26.49 33.64 10.47
C SER A 177 -25.13 34.21 10.93
N PRO A 178 -24.99 34.56 12.23
CA PRO A 178 -23.99 35.48 12.71
C PRO A 178 -22.57 34.92 12.55
N GLU A 179 -21.65 35.82 12.22
CA GLU A 179 -20.22 35.60 12.08
C GLU A 179 -19.65 34.77 13.25
N SER A 180 -19.47 33.47 13.03
CA SER A 180 -18.46 32.73 13.78
C SER A 180 -17.11 33.15 13.20
N SER A 181 -16.41 34.02 13.93
CA SER A 181 -15.04 34.46 13.68
C SER A 181 -14.06 33.28 13.78
N ILE A 182 -14.13 32.35 12.85
CA ILE A 182 -13.12 31.32 12.62
C ILE A 182 -12.53 31.67 11.26
N LYS A 183 -11.33 32.27 11.28
CA LYS A 183 -10.55 32.49 10.07
C LYS A 183 -10.43 31.14 9.34
N PRO A 184 -10.62 31.09 8.01
CA PRO A 184 -10.33 29.87 7.26
C PRO A 184 -8.88 29.46 7.56
N PRO A 185 -8.61 28.16 7.76
CA PRO A 185 -7.27 27.70 8.09
C PRO A 185 -6.26 28.13 7.01
N PRO A 186 -4.98 28.34 7.35
CA PRO A 186 -3.94 28.75 6.40
C PRO A 186 -3.89 27.80 5.21
N ARG A 187 -3.75 28.37 4.00
CA ARG A 187 -3.84 27.63 2.72
C ARG A 187 -2.62 26.72 2.42
N ASP A 188 -1.66 26.64 3.34
CA ASP A 188 -0.47 25.77 3.27
C ASP A 188 -0.75 24.28 3.58
N LEU A 189 -2.00 23.91 3.92
CA LEU A 189 -2.40 22.53 4.27
C LEU A 189 -2.52 21.56 3.07
N ASN A 190 -2.28 22.00 1.85
CA ASN A 190 -2.66 21.27 0.63
C ASN A 190 -1.52 20.40 0.06
N ASN A 191 -1.18 19.30 0.74
CA ASN A 191 -0.51 18.19 0.06
C ASN A 191 -1.25 16.86 0.35
N PRO A 192 -2.00 16.30 -0.62
CA PRO A 192 -2.72 15.04 -0.47
C PRO A 192 -1.79 13.86 -0.12
N GLU A 193 -0.51 13.94 -0.50
CA GLU A 193 0.50 12.94 -0.13
C GLU A 193 0.69 12.90 1.40
N GLN A 194 0.60 14.05 2.09
CA GLN A 194 0.86 14.13 3.53
C GLN A 194 -0.20 13.46 4.39
N LEU A 195 -1.44 13.30 3.91
CA LEU A 195 -2.52 12.74 4.72
C LEU A 195 -2.25 11.27 5.08
N SER A 196 -1.88 10.45 4.09
CA SER A 196 -1.52 9.05 4.32
C SER A 196 -0.33 8.93 5.29
N PHE A 197 0.70 9.78 5.12
CA PHE A 197 1.84 9.83 6.06
C PHE A 197 1.45 10.31 7.46
N ALA A 198 0.52 11.25 7.59
CA ALA A 198 0.03 11.71 8.89
C ALA A 198 -0.61 10.56 9.66
N PHE A 199 -1.42 9.73 9.01
CA PHE A 199 -1.98 8.53 9.65
C PHE A 199 -0.92 7.48 10.00
N LYS A 200 0.10 7.27 9.15
CA LYS A 200 1.23 6.40 9.49
C LYS A 200 1.97 6.91 10.74
N LEU A 201 2.17 8.21 10.86
CA LEU A 201 2.76 8.84 12.05
C LEU A 201 1.87 8.72 13.28
N ILE A 202 0.57 9.03 13.19
CA ILE A 202 -0.39 8.91 14.32
C ILE A 202 -0.29 7.51 14.92
N LEU A 203 -0.30 6.50 14.06
CA LEU A 203 -0.24 5.12 14.51
C LEU A 203 1.13 4.78 15.12
N GLY A 204 2.23 5.23 14.50
CA GLY A 204 3.57 5.05 15.05
C GLY A 204 3.82 5.84 16.35
N LEU A 205 3.10 6.95 16.60
CA LEU A 205 3.12 7.70 17.86
C LEU A 205 2.37 6.93 18.95
N LEU A 206 1.22 6.35 18.62
CA LEU A 206 0.47 5.49 19.55
C LEU A 206 1.30 4.28 20.00
N ASP A 207 2.02 3.65 19.08
CA ASP A 207 2.92 2.52 19.38
C ASP A 207 4.14 2.94 20.24
N ARG A 208 4.46 4.24 20.30
CA ARG A 208 5.57 4.82 21.08
C ARG A 208 5.10 5.53 22.36
N ASP A 209 3.86 5.28 22.79
CA ASP A 209 3.23 5.91 23.96
C ASP A 209 3.15 7.45 23.88
N GLN A 210 3.20 8.04 22.68
CA GLN A 210 3.10 9.48 22.43
C GLN A 210 1.66 9.91 22.12
N GLY A 211 0.73 9.55 23.01
CA GLY A 211 -0.71 9.72 22.79
C GLY A 211 -1.16 11.18 22.58
N VAL A 212 -0.52 12.14 23.25
CA VAL A 212 -0.85 13.58 23.12
C VAL A 212 -0.50 14.10 21.72
N LEU A 213 0.72 13.82 21.26
CA LEU A 213 1.17 14.14 19.90
C LEU A 213 0.31 13.43 18.85
N ALA A 214 -0.03 12.15 19.07
CA ALA A 214 -0.90 11.40 18.19
C ALA A 214 -2.28 12.05 18.07
N GLY A 215 -2.86 12.51 19.18
CA GLY A 215 -4.15 13.21 19.21
C GLY A 215 -4.13 14.55 18.47
N ARG A 216 -3.09 15.37 18.69
CA ARG A 216 -2.90 16.64 17.98
C ARG A 216 -2.72 16.43 16.48
N LEU A 217 -1.89 15.46 16.09
CA LEU A 217 -1.70 15.12 14.68
C LEU A 217 -2.97 14.56 14.03
N ALA A 218 -3.76 13.75 14.75
CA ALA A 218 -5.06 13.28 14.28
C ALA A 218 -6.03 14.44 14.01
N ARG A 219 -6.09 15.43 14.90
CA ARG A 219 -6.90 16.64 14.69
C ARG A 219 -6.45 17.41 13.45
N LYS A 220 -5.15 17.58 13.24
CA LYS A 220 -4.62 18.21 12.02
C LYS A 220 -4.92 17.40 10.76
N ALA A 221 -4.75 16.09 10.81
CA ALA A 221 -5.04 15.19 9.70
C ALA A 221 -6.53 15.19 9.32
N PHE A 222 -7.45 15.36 10.28
CA PHE A 222 -8.88 15.48 9.99
C PHE A 222 -9.18 16.77 9.22
N LEU A 223 -8.57 17.90 9.62
CA LEU A 223 -8.66 19.16 8.86
C LEU A 223 -8.08 19.01 7.43
N GLN A 224 -7.00 18.25 7.26
CA GLN A 224 -6.46 17.93 5.93
C GLN A 224 -7.38 16.99 5.12
N ALA A 225 -8.17 16.13 5.77
CA ALA A 225 -9.12 15.26 5.09
C ALA A 225 -10.34 16.03 4.57
N GLU A 226 -10.74 17.11 5.25
CA GLU A 226 -11.75 18.05 4.78
C GLU A 226 -11.38 18.66 3.42
N THR A 227 -10.13 19.12 3.28
CA THR A 227 -9.65 19.69 2.02
C THR A 227 -9.51 18.62 0.92
N LEU A 228 -9.13 17.39 1.27
CA LEU A 228 -9.03 16.30 0.30
C LEU A 228 -10.39 15.87 -0.28
N LEU A 229 -11.48 15.99 0.50
CA LEU A 229 -12.82 15.73 -0.01
C LEU A 229 -13.23 16.70 -1.13
N ASP A 230 -12.64 17.91 -1.14
CA ASP A 230 -12.83 18.93 -2.18
C ASP A 230 -11.89 18.70 -3.39
N ALA A 231 -10.70 18.15 -3.15
CA ALA A 231 -9.58 18.06 -4.09
C ALA A 231 -9.46 16.70 -4.81
N GLU A 232 -10.51 16.28 -5.53
CA GLU A 232 -10.48 15.15 -6.50
C GLU A 232 -10.81 13.75 -5.94
N GLY A 233 -11.80 13.12 -6.58
CA GLY A 233 -12.40 11.88 -6.13
C GLY A 233 -11.46 10.65 -6.05
N PRO A 234 -10.67 10.32 -7.09
CA PRO A 234 -9.87 9.10 -7.07
C PRO A 234 -8.73 9.17 -6.06
N LEU A 235 -8.14 10.36 -5.87
CA LEU A 235 -7.10 10.62 -4.87
C LEU A 235 -7.64 10.46 -3.45
N PHE A 236 -8.85 10.97 -3.20
CA PHE A 236 -9.54 10.78 -1.94
C PHE A 236 -9.80 9.30 -1.65
N ILE A 237 -10.34 8.55 -2.62
CA ILE A 237 -10.59 7.09 -2.44
C ILE A 237 -9.28 6.35 -2.21
N TRP A 238 -8.22 6.68 -2.95
CA TRP A 238 -6.90 6.08 -2.81
C TRP A 238 -6.36 6.23 -1.39
N ASN A 239 -6.32 7.47 -0.88
CA ASN A 239 -5.86 7.77 0.47
C ASN A 239 -6.76 7.14 1.54
N THR A 240 -8.08 7.21 1.37
CA THR A 240 -9.04 6.62 2.31
C THR A 240 -8.80 5.13 2.47
N LEU A 241 -8.69 4.39 1.37
CA LEU A 241 -8.46 2.94 1.43
C LEU A 241 -7.12 2.58 2.11
N GLU A 242 -6.06 3.35 1.86
CA GLU A 242 -4.77 3.14 2.52
C GLU A 242 -4.84 3.46 4.03
N ILE A 243 -5.51 4.55 4.43
CA ILE A 243 -5.69 4.92 5.84
C ILE A 243 -6.47 3.84 6.58
N PHE A 244 -7.61 3.40 6.04
CA PHE A 244 -8.43 2.36 6.67
C PHE A 244 -7.74 0.99 6.70
N HIS A 245 -6.89 0.68 5.71
CA HIS A 245 -6.06 -0.52 5.74
C HIS A 245 -5.03 -0.47 6.88
N ASN A 246 -4.36 0.67 7.08
CA ASN A 246 -3.45 0.87 8.20
C ASN A 246 -4.14 0.77 9.57
N ILE A 247 -5.30 1.40 9.71
CA ILE A 247 -6.12 1.31 10.93
C ILE A 247 -6.53 -0.14 11.21
N ALA A 248 -6.87 -0.91 10.16
CA ALA A 248 -7.19 -2.33 10.28
C ALA A 248 -5.99 -3.15 10.75
N LEU A 249 -4.82 -2.96 10.15
CA LEU A 249 -3.58 -3.67 10.53
C LEU A 249 -3.20 -3.43 11.98
N LEU A 250 -3.32 -2.19 12.45
CA LEU A 250 -2.92 -1.77 13.80
C LEU A 250 -4.06 -1.87 14.82
N ARG A 251 -5.20 -2.43 14.41
CA ARG A 251 -6.37 -2.71 15.27
C ARG A 251 -6.94 -1.49 16.00
N GLN A 252 -6.77 -0.30 15.43
CA GLN A 252 -7.25 0.97 16.00
C GLN A 252 -8.69 1.28 15.59
N ALA A 253 -9.62 0.35 15.85
CA ALA A 253 -10.99 0.42 15.36
C ALA A 253 -11.73 1.72 15.76
N ASN A 254 -11.46 2.25 16.97
CA ASN A 254 -12.09 3.49 17.44
C ASN A 254 -11.68 4.70 16.60
N LEU A 255 -10.38 4.84 16.28
CA LEU A 255 -9.89 5.91 15.40
C LEU A 255 -10.54 5.82 14.02
N GLY A 256 -10.66 4.61 13.48
CA GLY A 256 -11.36 4.36 12.22
C GLY A 256 -12.83 4.78 12.25
N HIS A 257 -13.55 4.48 13.33
CA HIS A 257 -14.96 4.88 13.47
C HIS A 257 -15.12 6.40 13.56
N ILE A 258 -14.28 7.08 14.35
CA ILE A 258 -14.33 8.54 14.49
C ILE A 258 -14.05 9.21 13.13
N LEU A 259 -12.97 8.79 12.46
CA LEU A 259 -12.63 9.30 11.13
C LEU A 259 -13.76 9.05 10.13
N LEU A 260 -14.29 7.82 10.07
CA LEU A 260 -15.33 7.47 9.12
C LEU A 260 -16.61 8.28 9.33
N HIS A 261 -17.02 8.45 10.59
CA HIS A 261 -18.18 9.27 10.93
C HIS A 261 -17.98 10.73 10.49
N HIS A 262 -16.79 11.29 10.76
CA HIS A 262 -16.43 12.63 10.33
C HIS A 262 -16.46 12.76 8.80
N LEU A 263 -15.83 11.85 8.06
CA LEU A 263 -15.83 11.83 6.59
C LEU A 263 -17.23 11.68 6.00
N ILE A 264 -18.10 10.85 6.59
CA ILE A 264 -19.50 10.71 6.15
C ILE A 264 -20.26 12.03 6.34
N SER A 265 -20.09 12.67 7.51
CA SER A 265 -20.70 13.96 7.81
C SER A 265 -20.28 15.03 6.81
N LEU A 266 -18.99 15.09 6.50
CA LEU A 266 -18.42 16.06 5.56
C LEU A 266 -18.82 15.79 4.10
N ALA A 267 -18.82 14.52 3.69
CA ALA A 267 -19.17 14.14 2.33
C ALA A 267 -20.61 14.53 1.98
N GLY A 268 -21.52 14.59 2.96
CA GLY A 268 -22.89 15.04 2.78
C GLY A 268 -23.59 14.32 1.61
N ARG A 269 -24.00 15.07 0.57
CA ARG A 269 -24.68 14.53 -0.63
C ARG A 269 -23.73 14.17 -1.78
N ARG A 270 -22.41 14.31 -1.61
CA ARG A 270 -21.43 14.03 -2.68
C ARG A 270 -21.48 12.55 -3.07
N PRO A 271 -21.15 12.17 -4.33
CA PRO A 271 -21.18 10.77 -4.76
C PRO A 271 -20.34 9.82 -3.90
N VAL A 272 -19.25 10.35 -3.31
CA VAL A 272 -18.32 9.60 -2.45
C VAL A 272 -18.95 9.15 -1.12
N SER A 273 -20.00 9.83 -0.64
CA SER A 273 -20.74 9.45 0.57
C SER A 273 -21.24 8.01 0.53
N LYS A 274 -21.65 7.53 -0.65
CA LYS A 274 -22.10 6.14 -0.84
C LYS A 274 -21.00 5.13 -0.56
N VAL A 275 -19.76 5.43 -0.95
CA VAL A 275 -18.61 4.57 -0.68
C VAL A 275 -18.34 4.53 0.82
N LEU A 276 -18.33 5.70 1.48
CA LEU A 276 -18.08 5.81 2.92
C LEU A 276 -19.16 5.10 3.75
N LEU A 277 -20.43 5.23 3.38
CA LEU A 277 -21.53 4.50 4.01
C LEU A 277 -21.39 2.99 3.83
N ARG A 278 -20.99 2.49 2.65
CA ARG A 278 -20.74 1.05 2.48
C ARG A 278 -19.51 0.54 3.22
N LEU A 279 -18.50 1.39 3.41
CA LEU A 279 -17.39 1.08 4.30
C LEU A 279 -17.87 0.96 5.75
N GLN A 280 -18.77 1.84 6.19
CA GLN A 280 -19.38 1.77 7.53
C GLN A 280 -20.18 0.48 7.71
N ASP A 281 -21.03 0.12 6.74
CA ASP A 281 -21.79 -1.14 6.73
C ASP A 281 -20.85 -2.35 6.87
N LEU A 282 -19.72 -2.35 6.15
CA LEU A 282 -18.72 -3.42 6.20
C LEU A 282 -18.07 -3.54 7.58
N LEU A 283 -17.62 -2.42 8.15
CA LEU A 283 -17.00 -2.41 9.48
C LEU A 283 -17.98 -2.87 10.58
N GLN A 284 -19.24 -2.45 10.49
CA GLN A 284 -20.30 -2.88 11.40
C GLN A 284 -20.63 -4.36 11.25
N ALA A 285 -20.70 -4.87 10.02
CA ALA A 285 -20.94 -6.29 9.77
C ALA A 285 -19.82 -7.17 10.34
N TRP A 286 -18.56 -6.75 10.24
CA TRP A 286 -17.44 -7.44 10.88
C TRP A 286 -17.57 -7.47 12.40
N GLN A 287 -17.92 -6.34 13.01
CA GLN A 287 -18.15 -6.26 14.45
C GLN A 287 -19.31 -7.18 14.90
N HIS A 288 -20.43 -7.17 14.16
CA HIS A 288 -21.60 -8.00 14.45
C HIS A 288 -21.28 -9.50 14.37
N ASP A 289 -20.55 -9.91 13.33
CA ASP A 289 -20.22 -11.32 13.09
C ASP A 289 -19.02 -11.79 13.95
N GLY A 290 -18.49 -10.93 14.84
CA GLY A 290 -17.30 -11.21 15.67
C GLY A 290 -16.03 -11.44 14.85
N ILE A 291 -16.02 -10.95 13.61
CA ILE A 291 -14.92 -11.09 12.67
C ILE A 291 -13.93 -9.95 12.93
N PRO A 292 -12.64 -10.23 13.21
CA PRO A 292 -11.64 -9.17 13.28
C PRO A 292 -11.55 -8.47 11.92
N VAL A 293 -11.32 -7.17 11.93
CA VAL A 293 -11.17 -6.35 10.71
C VAL A 293 -10.25 -7.05 9.73
N ARG A 294 -10.74 -7.31 8.51
CA ARG A 294 -10.04 -8.09 7.47
C ARG A 294 -9.41 -7.15 6.45
N PRO A 295 -8.07 -6.96 6.48
CA PRO A 295 -7.39 -6.07 5.54
C PRO A 295 -7.61 -6.48 4.08
N GLU A 296 -7.86 -7.77 3.82
CA GLU A 296 -7.99 -8.34 2.48
C GLU A 296 -9.16 -7.72 1.68
N ALA A 297 -10.24 -7.31 2.35
CA ALA A 297 -11.34 -6.64 1.68
C ALA A 297 -10.97 -5.21 1.24
N LEU A 298 -10.16 -4.52 2.04
CA LEU A 298 -9.64 -3.18 1.72
C LEU A 298 -8.57 -3.27 0.64
N GLU A 299 -7.69 -4.27 0.69
CA GLU A 299 -6.74 -4.59 -0.38
C GLU A 299 -7.46 -4.84 -1.70
N ARG A 300 -8.54 -5.65 -1.68
CA ARG A 300 -9.31 -5.91 -2.89
C ARG A 300 -10.02 -4.67 -3.42
N ALA A 301 -10.57 -3.83 -2.53
CA ALA A 301 -11.16 -2.55 -2.92
C ALA A 301 -10.14 -1.63 -3.57
N TRP A 302 -8.93 -1.58 -2.99
CA TRP A 302 -7.81 -0.80 -3.51
C TRP A 302 -7.36 -1.32 -4.88
N SER A 303 -7.21 -2.64 -5.06
CA SER A 303 -6.86 -3.22 -6.36
C SER A 303 -7.93 -2.95 -7.43
N ILE A 304 -9.23 -2.99 -7.07
CA ILE A 304 -10.32 -2.65 -8.00
C ILE A 304 -10.22 -1.17 -8.41
N ASN A 305 -10.00 -0.27 -7.45
CA ASN A 305 -9.85 1.15 -7.74
C ASN A 305 -8.64 1.40 -8.65
N ALA A 306 -7.50 0.76 -8.35
CA ALA A 306 -6.29 0.83 -9.17
C ALA A 306 -6.58 0.33 -10.60
N ASP A 307 -7.07 -0.90 -10.77
CA ASP A 307 -7.36 -1.49 -12.09
C ASP A 307 -8.29 -0.62 -12.96
N LEU A 308 -9.33 -0.04 -12.34
CA LEU A 308 -10.24 0.87 -13.05
C LEU A 308 -9.56 2.19 -13.42
N THR A 309 -8.71 2.72 -12.55
CA THR A 309 -7.91 3.92 -12.82
C THR A 309 -6.92 3.67 -13.97
N PHE A 310 -6.31 2.49 -14.03
CA PHE A 310 -5.48 2.06 -15.17
C PHE A 310 -6.32 1.93 -16.45
N THR A 311 -7.44 1.20 -16.39
CA THR A 311 -8.23 0.87 -17.58
C THR A 311 -8.97 2.07 -18.17
N ARG A 312 -9.41 3.00 -17.32
CA ARG A 312 -10.21 4.19 -17.70
C ARG A 312 -9.40 5.48 -17.66
N PHE A 313 -8.09 5.35 -17.83
CA PHE A 313 -7.19 6.48 -17.88
C PHE A 313 -7.66 7.57 -18.85
N ASP A 314 -7.69 8.80 -18.36
CA ASP A 314 -8.01 9.98 -19.13
C ASP A 314 -6.96 11.06 -18.89
N PRO A 315 -6.17 11.45 -19.90
CA PRO A 315 -5.05 12.37 -19.72
C PRO A 315 -5.44 13.79 -19.31
N GLU A 316 -6.73 14.15 -19.34
CA GLU A 316 -7.19 15.39 -18.69
C GLU A 316 -6.90 15.37 -17.17
N TYR A 317 -6.70 14.18 -16.58
CA TYR A 317 -6.31 14.00 -15.17
C TYR A 317 -4.83 13.67 -15.00
N LEU A 318 -3.94 14.10 -15.91
CA LEU A 318 -2.52 13.81 -15.79
C LEU A 318 -1.96 14.19 -14.41
N LEU A 319 -2.34 15.34 -13.88
CA LEU A 319 -1.83 15.82 -12.60
C LEU A 319 -2.29 14.99 -11.40
N LEU A 320 -3.55 14.57 -11.37
CA LEU A 320 -4.06 13.56 -10.44
C LEU A 320 -3.15 12.32 -10.45
N TYR A 321 -2.83 11.82 -11.64
CA TYR A 321 -1.98 10.64 -11.82
C TYR A 321 -0.54 10.85 -11.37
N TYR A 322 -0.01 12.07 -11.50
CA TYR A 322 1.28 12.45 -10.95
C TYR A 322 1.26 12.45 -9.42
N GLN A 323 0.14 12.75 -8.77
CA GLN A 323 0.03 12.75 -7.31
C GLN A 323 -0.23 11.36 -6.72
N LEU A 324 -0.72 10.42 -7.53
CA LEU A 324 -0.91 9.04 -7.08
C LEU A 324 0.44 8.33 -6.88
N VAL A 325 0.62 7.77 -5.70
CA VAL A 325 1.65 6.76 -5.44
C VAL A 325 1.08 5.42 -5.92
N TRP A 326 1.43 5.04 -7.15
CA TRP A 326 0.83 3.93 -7.88
C TRP A 326 0.96 2.54 -7.25
N ASP A 327 1.93 2.31 -6.36
CA ASP A 327 2.03 1.09 -5.54
C ASP A 327 2.40 1.53 -4.13
N SER A 328 1.53 1.24 -3.15
CA SER A 328 1.80 1.57 -1.75
C SER A 328 2.85 0.61 -1.19
N ASP A 329 3.62 1.08 -0.20
CA ASP A 329 4.47 0.19 0.58
C ASP A 329 3.66 -0.86 1.36
N ILE A 330 2.38 -0.57 1.60
CA ILE A 330 1.51 -1.28 2.54
C ILE A 330 0.47 -2.11 1.80
N VAL A 331 -0.21 -1.52 0.81
CA VAL A 331 -1.16 -2.21 -0.07
C VAL A 331 -0.52 -2.46 -1.43
N LYS A 332 -0.24 -3.72 -1.73
CA LYS A 332 0.44 -4.13 -2.97
C LYS A 332 -0.54 -4.30 -4.12
N LEU A 333 -0.11 -3.89 -5.32
CA LEU A 333 -0.86 -4.19 -6.54
C LEU A 333 -1.00 -5.70 -6.79
N ASP A 334 -2.10 -6.06 -7.45
CA ASP A 334 -2.26 -7.38 -8.04
C ASP A 334 -1.19 -7.59 -9.13
N PRO A 335 -0.39 -8.67 -9.10
CA PRO A 335 0.65 -8.95 -10.10
C PRO A 335 0.12 -8.98 -11.54
N ASP A 336 -1.15 -9.35 -11.75
CA ASP A 336 -1.73 -9.34 -13.08
C ASP A 336 -1.94 -7.92 -13.61
N ILE A 337 -2.18 -6.94 -12.76
CA ILE A 337 -2.20 -5.52 -13.16
C ILE A 337 -0.78 -5.07 -13.52
N ALA A 338 0.22 -5.45 -12.70
CA ALA A 338 1.62 -5.12 -12.95
C ALA A 338 2.13 -5.64 -14.31
N ARG A 339 1.71 -6.84 -14.73
CA ARG A 339 2.07 -7.41 -16.06
C ARG A 339 1.63 -6.56 -17.25
N HIS A 340 0.59 -5.76 -17.09
CA HIS A 340 0.02 -4.95 -18.18
C HIS A 340 0.36 -3.46 -18.06
N SER A 341 1.12 -3.06 -17.03
CA SER A 341 1.41 -1.65 -16.76
C SER A 341 2.24 -1.00 -17.86
N ASP A 342 3.18 -1.71 -18.49
CA ASP A 342 4.01 -1.17 -19.59
C ASP A 342 3.16 -0.58 -20.71
N LYS A 343 2.14 -1.32 -21.15
CA LYS A 343 1.22 -0.89 -22.22
C LYS A 343 0.43 0.35 -21.80
N TRP A 344 0.12 0.49 -20.52
CA TRP A 344 -0.58 1.64 -19.99
C TRP A 344 0.32 2.87 -19.97
N PHE A 345 1.49 2.78 -19.32
CA PHE A 345 2.45 3.87 -19.25
C PHE A 345 2.90 4.35 -20.64
N ALA A 346 3.04 3.44 -21.62
CA ALA A 346 3.29 3.81 -23.02
C ALA A 346 2.17 4.68 -23.63
N LYS A 347 0.89 4.34 -23.38
CA LYS A 347 -0.24 5.17 -23.85
C LYS A 347 -0.25 6.56 -23.23
N ILE A 348 0.12 6.67 -21.95
CA ILE A 348 0.25 7.96 -21.26
C ILE A 348 1.31 8.79 -21.95
N HIS A 349 2.52 8.23 -22.04
CA HIS A 349 3.66 8.89 -22.66
C HIS A 349 3.35 9.38 -24.07
N ASP A 350 2.79 8.50 -24.92
CA ASP A 350 2.40 8.87 -26.28
C ASP A 350 1.38 10.01 -26.34
N LYS A 351 0.44 10.08 -25.37
CA LYS A 351 -0.58 11.13 -25.35
C LYS A 351 -0.06 12.44 -24.76
N VAL A 352 0.80 12.40 -23.74
CA VAL A 352 1.53 13.58 -23.24
C VAL A 352 2.31 14.20 -24.39
N ASN A 353 3.10 13.40 -25.10
CA ASN A 353 3.89 13.88 -26.23
C ASN A 353 3.02 14.43 -27.36
N ARG A 354 1.92 13.74 -27.72
CA ARG A 354 0.98 14.27 -28.73
C ARG A 354 0.35 15.60 -28.32
N THR A 355 -0.02 15.76 -27.05
CA THR A 355 -0.66 17.00 -26.56
C THR A 355 0.33 18.16 -26.59
N LEU A 356 1.58 17.93 -26.17
CA LEU A 356 2.67 18.92 -26.27
C LEU A 356 3.04 19.26 -27.73
N LEU A 357 2.85 18.34 -28.67
CA LEU A 357 3.12 18.55 -30.10
C LEU A 357 1.97 19.23 -30.86
N GLN A 358 0.73 19.11 -30.39
CA GLN A 358 -0.48 19.58 -31.10
C GLN A 358 -0.98 20.95 -30.64
N ASP A 359 -0.83 21.26 -29.36
CA ASP A 359 -1.32 22.50 -28.77
C ASP A 359 -0.14 23.46 -28.53
N ASP A 360 -0.36 24.77 -28.62
CA ASP A 360 0.63 25.77 -28.16
C ASP A 360 1.06 25.45 -26.73
N VAL A 361 2.33 25.68 -26.36
CA VAL A 361 2.85 25.29 -25.04
C VAL A 361 1.95 25.79 -23.92
N GLU A 362 1.49 27.05 -23.95
CA GLU A 362 0.57 27.61 -22.94
C GLU A 362 -0.83 26.98 -22.94
N VAL A 363 -1.34 26.54 -24.09
CA VAL A 363 -2.65 25.87 -24.21
C VAL A 363 -2.55 24.40 -23.77
N ALA A 364 -1.49 23.71 -24.20
CA ALA A 364 -1.14 22.37 -23.75
C ALA A 364 -0.94 22.35 -22.23
N THR A 365 -0.29 23.39 -21.70
CA THR A 365 -0.10 23.68 -20.28
C THR A 365 -1.43 23.76 -19.56
N GLU A 366 -2.32 24.68 -19.95
CA GLU A 366 -3.61 24.85 -19.29
C GLU A 366 -4.49 23.59 -19.37
N ARG A 367 -4.35 22.81 -20.44
CA ARG A 367 -5.11 21.58 -20.67
C ARG A 367 -4.64 20.41 -19.82
N LEU A 368 -3.33 20.24 -19.70
CA LEU A 368 -2.73 19.14 -18.91
C LEU A 368 -2.59 19.52 -17.43
N TRP A 369 -2.62 20.82 -17.11
CA TRP A 369 -2.53 21.39 -15.76
C TRP A 369 -3.55 22.55 -15.58
N PRO A 370 -4.86 22.24 -15.41
CA PRO A 370 -5.91 23.25 -15.29
C PRO A 370 -5.73 24.16 -14.05
N LYS A 371 -5.81 25.49 -14.27
CA LYS A 371 -5.61 26.56 -13.27
C LYS A 371 -6.51 26.49 -12.03
N HIS A 372 -7.58 25.70 -12.05
CA HIS A 372 -8.67 25.77 -11.06
C HIS A 372 -8.81 24.53 -10.19
N GLU A 373 -8.15 23.42 -10.54
CA GLU A 373 -8.25 22.18 -9.77
C GLU A 373 -7.02 21.97 -8.88
N LEU A 374 -5.86 22.53 -9.28
CA LEU A 374 -4.67 22.57 -8.44
C LEU A 374 -4.19 23.99 -8.30
N THR A 375 -4.68 24.66 -7.26
CA THR A 375 -3.89 25.73 -6.65
C THR A 375 -2.58 25.09 -6.17
N PHE A 376 -1.55 25.15 -7.01
CA PHE A 376 -0.13 24.98 -6.67
C PHE A 376 0.33 26.01 -5.61
N ASP A 377 -0.57 26.83 -5.07
CA ASP A 377 -0.34 27.83 -4.04
C ASP A 377 0.29 27.28 -2.75
N GLY A 378 0.31 25.95 -2.54
CA GLY A 378 1.05 25.28 -1.46
C GLY A 378 2.23 24.41 -1.93
N ILE A 379 2.44 24.24 -3.24
CA ILE A 379 3.56 23.49 -3.80
C ILE A 379 4.68 24.49 -4.12
N GLY A 380 5.48 24.79 -3.09
CA GLY A 380 6.76 25.48 -3.26
C GLY A 380 6.75 26.99 -3.10
N ILE A 381 5.64 27.63 -2.69
CA ILE A 381 5.66 29.10 -2.51
C ILE A 381 6.49 29.52 -1.29
N HIS A 382 6.59 28.72 -0.21
CA HIS A 382 7.43 29.07 0.95
C HIS A 382 8.03 27.85 1.66
N GLY A 383 8.96 27.12 1.02
CA GLY A 383 9.84 26.25 1.80
C GLY A 383 10.88 27.10 2.52
N ASP A 384 10.61 27.41 3.79
CA ASP A 384 11.45 27.82 4.93
C ASP A 384 12.93 28.25 4.77
N GLY A 385 13.35 28.77 3.63
CA GLY A 385 14.74 29.20 3.37
C GLY A 385 15.72 28.06 3.09
N THR A 386 15.26 26.82 2.86
CA THR A 386 16.13 25.70 2.49
C THR A 386 16.81 25.97 1.14
N SER A 387 18.14 25.94 1.11
CA SER A 387 18.91 26.06 -0.13
C SER A 387 18.84 24.76 -0.94
N GLN A 388 18.91 24.88 -2.27
CA GLN A 388 19.05 23.74 -3.16
C GLN A 388 20.29 22.91 -2.78
N PRO A 389 20.22 21.57 -2.76
CA PRO A 389 21.39 20.73 -2.50
C PRO A 389 22.53 21.04 -3.48
N ALA A 390 23.77 21.16 -2.97
CA ALA A 390 24.92 21.57 -3.79
C ALA A 390 25.20 20.64 -4.99
N ASN A 391 24.87 19.35 -4.85
CA ASN A 391 25.01 18.31 -5.86
C ASN A 391 23.71 18.05 -6.64
N PHE A 392 22.73 18.96 -6.62
CA PHE A 392 21.40 18.74 -7.22
C PHE A 392 21.43 18.27 -8.67
N ASN A 393 22.23 18.93 -9.52
CA ASN A 393 22.34 18.55 -10.94
C ASN A 393 22.94 17.15 -11.13
N GLN A 394 23.91 16.78 -10.29
CA GLN A 394 24.49 15.44 -10.29
C GLN A 394 23.44 14.41 -9.86
N LEU A 395 22.73 14.65 -8.76
CA LEU A 395 21.66 13.78 -8.27
C LEU A 395 20.51 13.61 -9.29
N LYS A 396 20.18 14.68 -10.02
CA LYS A 396 19.22 14.64 -11.14
C LYS A 396 19.68 13.65 -12.20
N GLN A 397 20.93 13.74 -12.66
CA GLN A 397 21.49 12.82 -13.67
C GLN A 397 21.61 11.38 -13.17
N GLU A 398 22.08 11.18 -11.94
CA GLU A 398 22.16 9.86 -11.31
C GLU A 398 20.77 9.21 -11.17
N SER A 399 19.75 9.98 -10.82
CA SER A 399 18.37 9.50 -10.73
C SER A 399 17.79 9.11 -12.09
N LEU A 400 18.08 9.89 -13.15
CA LEU A 400 17.70 9.57 -14.53
C LEU A 400 18.35 8.27 -15.03
N ALA A 401 19.63 8.09 -14.75
CA ALA A 401 20.34 6.86 -15.09
C ALA A 401 19.82 5.67 -14.28
N GLY A 402 19.65 5.84 -12.97
CA GLY A 402 19.22 4.80 -12.04
C GLY A 402 17.82 4.27 -12.35
N VAL A 403 16.86 5.13 -12.71
CA VAL A 403 15.52 4.67 -13.09
C VAL A 403 15.51 3.87 -14.38
N THR A 404 16.35 4.25 -15.34
CA THR A 404 16.48 3.54 -16.63
C THR A 404 17.07 2.15 -16.40
N GLN A 405 18.18 2.06 -15.65
CA GLN A 405 18.78 0.77 -15.27
C GLN A 405 17.79 -0.12 -14.50
N MET A 406 17.09 0.45 -13.53
CA MET A 406 16.10 -0.29 -12.74
C MET A 406 14.99 -0.89 -13.61
N LEU A 407 14.50 -0.17 -14.63
CA LEU A 407 13.46 -0.70 -15.52
C LEU A 407 13.91 -1.92 -16.35
N GLU A 408 15.20 -2.00 -16.67
CA GLU A 408 15.78 -3.16 -17.35
C GLU A 408 15.90 -4.38 -16.43
N GLU A 409 16.20 -4.16 -15.14
CA GLU A 409 16.43 -5.22 -14.15
C GLU A 409 15.13 -5.72 -13.48
N VAL A 410 14.10 -4.88 -13.35
CA VAL A 410 12.86 -5.22 -12.62
C VAL A 410 11.99 -6.22 -13.40
N PRO A 411 11.61 -7.38 -12.79
CA PRO A 411 10.73 -8.36 -13.43
C PRO A 411 9.38 -7.78 -13.86
N VAL A 412 8.86 -8.25 -15.00
CA VAL A 412 7.61 -7.75 -15.60
C VAL A 412 6.38 -7.90 -14.69
N ASP A 413 6.35 -8.96 -13.88
CA ASP A 413 5.24 -9.28 -12.99
C ASP A 413 5.44 -8.80 -11.54
N SER A 414 6.49 -8.02 -11.28
CA SER A 414 6.74 -7.42 -9.97
C SER A 414 5.90 -6.16 -9.77
N THR A 415 5.34 -5.95 -8.57
CA THR A 415 4.68 -4.69 -8.22
C THR A 415 5.67 -3.51 -8.26
N MET A 416 6.96 -3.79 -8.04
CA MET A 416 8.05 -2.81 -8.20
C MET A 416 8.10 -2.23 -9.62
N ARG A 417 7.64 -2.96 -10.64
CA ARG A 417 7.62 -2.46 -12.02
C ARG A 417 6.71 -1.25 -12.18
N VAL A 418 5.57 -1.24 -11.48
CA VAL A 418 4.63 -0.11 -11.52
C VAL A 418 5.27 1.13 -10.89
N ARG A 419 6.02 0.96 -9.79
CA ARG A 419 6.81 2.05 -9.18
C ARG A 419 7.90 2.55 -10.11
N ALA A 420 8.63 1.63 -10.74
CA ALA A 420 9.69 1.95 -11.69
C ALA A 420 9.16 2.73 -12.90
N LEU A 421 8.02 2.32 -13.47
CA LEU A 421 7.38 3.02 -14.58
C LEU A 421 6.81 4.39 -14.16
N SER A 422 6.25 4.50 -12.96
CA SER A 422 5.84 5.79 -12.38
C SER A 422 7.03 6.73 -12.22
N ALA A 423 8.14 6.23 -11.70
CA ALA A 423 9.40 6.98 -11.57
C ALA A 423 9.92 7.43 -12.94
N TRP A 424 9.86 6.57 -13.96
CA TRP A 424 10.28 6.89 -15.32
C TRP A 424 9.36 7.90 -16.01
N LEU A 425 8.04 7.79 -15.81
CA LEU A 425 7.10 8.78 -16.33
C LEU A 425 7.39 10.16 -15.72
N LYS A 426 7.58 10.20 -14.40
CA LYS A 426 7.96 11.43 -13.70
C LYS A 426 9.34 11.93 -14.11
N SER A 427 10.26 11.04 -14.48
CA SER A 427 11.59 11.43 -14.94
C SER A 427 11.57 12.17 -16.28
N GLN A 428 10.53 12.01 -17.09
CA GLN A 428 10.37 12.77 -18.34
C GLN A 428 10.29 14.29 -18.08
N VAL A 429 9.69 14.69 -16.95
CA VAL A 429 9.65 16.09 -16.48
C VAL A 429 11.05 16.64 -16.17
N LEU A 430 12.03 15.77 -15.88
CA LEU A 430 13.40 16.18 -15.59
C LEU A 430 14.28 16.33 -16.83
N GLN A 431 13.91 15.70 -17.96
CA GLN A 431 14.79 15.61 -19.14
C GLN A 431 14.72 16.84 -20.03
N ASP A 432 13.64 17.62 -19.97
CA ASP A 432 13.40 18.73 -20.89
C ASP A 432 13.05 20.01 -20.12
N ASP A 433 14.08 20.74 -19.67
CA ASP A 433 13.93 22.00 -18.95
C ASP A 433 13.20 23.08 -19.81
N ALA A 434 13.10 22.87 -21.14
CA ALA A 434 12.42 23.77 -22.08
C ALA A 434 10.98 23.34 -22.44
N ALA A 435 10.63 22.06 -22.30
CA ALA A 435 9.28 21.56 -22.61
C ALA A 435 8.31 21.56 -21.42
N MET A 436 8.78 21.95 -20.22
CA MET A 436 7.93 22.05 -19.04
C MET A 436 7.11 23.34 -19.08
N PRO A 437 5.78 23.25 -19.11
CA PRO A 437 4.87 24.35 -18.81
C PRO A 437 5.23 25.19 -17.59
N ILE A 438 5.67 26.42 -17.78
CA ILE A 438 5.92 27.35 -16.68
C ILE A 438 4.60 28.01 -16.28
N HIS A 439 3.95 27.50 -15.23
CA HIS A 439 2.84 28.24 -14.62
C HIS A 439 3.36 29.40 -13.77
N PRO A 440 2.67 30.56 -13.76
CA PRO A 440 2.95 31.62 -12.82
C PRO A 440 2.86 31.10 -11.37
N GLY A 441 3.95 31.21 -10.60
CA GLY A 441 4.03 30.74 -9.21
C GLY A 441 4.67 29.36 -8.99
N MET A 442 5.00 28.63 -10.06
CA MET A 442 5.65 27.31 -9.93
C MET A 442 7.17 27.44 -9.75
N ASP A 443 7.69 26.99 -8.60
CA ASP A 443 9.14 26.83 -8.39
C ASP A 443 9.63 25.51 -9.03
N ILE A 444 10.05 25.61 -10.30
CA ILE A 444 10.50 24.47 -11.10
C ILE A 444 11.62 23.68 -10.39
N PRO A 445 12.69 24.31 -9.87
CA PRO A 445 13.70 23.61 -9.07
C PRO A 445 13.14 22.79 -7.91
N ARG A 446 12.19 23.32 -7.13
CA ARG A 446 11.57 22.59 -6.01
C ARG A 446 10.72 21.42 -6.47
N LEU A 447 9.94 21.59 -7.54
CA LEU A 447 9.20 20.50 -8.16
C LEU A 447 10.14 19.39 -8.67
N GLN A 448 11.22 19.76 -9.37
CA GLN A 448 12.23 18.82 -9.82
C GLN A 448 12.86 18.07 -8.63
N ALA A 449 13.14 18.74 -7.51
CA ALA A 449 13.65 18.09 -6.31
C ALA A 449 12.69 17.06 -5.71
N ARG A 450 11.38 17.33 -5.70
CA ARG A 450 10.38 16.33 -5.29
C ARG A 450 10.40 15.10 -6.18
N ILE A 451 10.58 15.28 -7.48
CA ILE A 451 10.65 14.17 -8.44
C ILE A 451 11.95 13.39 -8.23
N VAL A 452 13.10 14.06 -8.11
CA VAL A 452 14.38 13.42 -7.84
C VAL A 452 14.30 12.60 -6.55
N ALA A 453 13.80 13.17 -5.45
CA ALA A 453 13.61 12.44 -4.19
C ALA A 453 12.73 11.19 -4.34
N TYR A 454 11.65 11.28 -5.13
CA TYR A 454 10.79 10.13 -5.41
C TYR A 454 11.52 9.02 -6.18
N ILE A 455 12.27 9.39 -7.21
CA ILE A 455 13.05 8.46 -8.02
C ILE A 455 14.14 7.81 -7.16
N THR A 456 14.94 8.61 -6.44
CA THR A 456 15.98 8.12 -5.54
C THR A 456 15.41 7.15 -4.51
N ARG A 457 14.22 7.45 -3.95
CA ARG A 457 13.54 6.56 -3.01
C ARG A 457 13.20 5.20 -3.62
N ILE A 458 12.65 5.18 -4.83
CA ILE A 458 12.27 3.92 -5.48
C ILE A 458 13.50 3.10 -5.86
N VAL A 459 14.56 3.76 -6.36
CA VAL A 459 15.83 3.07 -6.67
C VAL A 459 16.43 2.46 -5.40
N MET A 460 16.43 3.18 -4.29
CA MET A 460 16.87 2.65 -2.99
C MET A 460 16.00 1.46 -2.53
N ASP A 461 14.67 1.56 -2.65
CA ASP A 461 13.75 0.47 -2.30
C ASP A 461 13.95 -0.77 -3.21
N PHE A 462 14.32 -0.58 -4.48
CA PHE A 462 14.65 -1.66 -5.41
C PHE A 462 15.98 -2.33 -5.05
N GLU A 463 17.04 -1.53 -4.83
CA GLU A 463 18.36 -2.04 -4.45
C GLU A 463 18.30 -2.81 -3.13
N THR A 464 17.59 -2.30 -2.12
CA THR A 464 17.39 -3.00 -0.84
C THR A 464 16.63 -4.31 -0.98
N GLN A 465 15.75 -4.44 -1.97
CA GLN A 465 15.01 -5.69 -2.24
C GLN A 465 15.81 -6.69 -3.07
N CYS A 466 16.70 -6.22 -3.95
CA CYS A 466 17.37 -7.04 -4.96
C CYS A 466 18.87 -7.27 -4.74
N ARG A 467 19.57 -6.41 -3.99
CA ARG A 467 21.03 -6.46 -3.79
C ARG A 467 21.36 -6.66 -2.30
N GLU A 468 22.26 -7.59 -2.01
CA GLU A 468 22.60 -7.99 -0.63
C GLU A 468 23.53 -7.00 0.10
N ASP A 469 24.26 -6.13 -0.62
CA ASP A 469 25.08 -5.05 -0.04
C ASP A 469 24.38 -3.70 -0.19
N VAL A 470 24.03 -3.08 0.95
CA VAL A 470 23.41 -1.75 1.00
C VAL A 470 24.13 -0.83 1.98
N ASP A 471 25.45 -0.79 1.93
CA ASP A 471 26.29 0.10 2.77
C ASP A 471 25.96 1.61 2.59
N SER A 472 25.16 1.96 1.58
CA SER A 472 24.78 3.35 1.24
C SER A 472 23.32 3.72 1.59
N ALA A 473 22.51 2.82 2.16
CA ALA A 473 21.08 3.11 2.44
C ALA A 473 20.86 4.37 3.31
N PRO A 474 21.57 4.58 4.44
CA PRO A 474 21.39 5.78 5.24
C PRO A 474 21.73 7.07 4.48
N ASP A 475 22.77 7.05 3.64
CA ASP A 475 23.22 8.23 2.90
C ASP A 475 22.27 8.58 1.75
N LYS A 476 21.71 7.57 1.07
CA LYS A 476 20.63 7.76 0.10
C LYS A 476 19.39 8.33 0.79
N MET A 477 19.06 7.84 1.98
CA MET A 477 17.93 8.34 2.76
C MET A 477 18.10 9.79 3.24
N ARG A 478 19.31 10.19 3.66
CA ARG A 478 19.65 11.60 3.92
C ARG A 478 19.47 12.48 2.70
N THR A 479 19.90 11.99 1.53
CA THR A 479 19.76 12.70 0.26
C THR A 479 18.28 12.90 -0.09
N ILE A 480 17.45 11.88 0.11
CA ILE A 480 16.00 11.95 -0.09
C ILE A 480 15.39 13.02 0.82
N LEU A 481 15.74 13.03 2.11
CA LEU A 481 15.26 14.03 3.07
C LEU A 481 15.67 15.45 2.65
N ALA A 482 16.93 15.69 2.29
CA ALA A 482 17.39 17.01 1.85
C ALA A 482 16.64 17.53 0.61
N LEU A 483 16.38 16.65 -0.36
CA LEU A 483 15.60 16.98 -1.56
C LEU A 483 14.12 17.24 -1.23
N ARG A 484 13.55 16.51 -0.28
CA ARG A 484 12.16 16.70 0.19
C ARG A 484 12.01 18.00 0.96
N GLU A 485 12.94 18.30 1.88
CA GLU A 485 12.98 19.56 2.62
C GLU A 485 13.07 20.74 1.66
N TYR A 486 13.96 20.66 0.66
CA TYR A 486 14.03 21.67 -0.39
C TYR A 486 12.73 21.74 -1.22
N GLY A 487 12.13 20.61 -1.57
CA GLY A 487 10.96 20.57 -2.45
C GLY A 487 9.62 20.94 -1.79
N GLN A 488 9.46 20.66 -0.49
CA GLN A 488 8.18 20.68 0.24
C GLN A 488 8.24 21.45 1.57
N GLY A 489 9.43 21.86 2.01
CA GLY A 489 9.67 22.47 3.33
C GLY A 489 10.04 21.42 4.39
N ARG A 490 10.67 21.87 5.49
CA ARG A 490 11.16 20.97 6.54
C ARG A 490 10.10 20.40 7.49
N LEU A 491 8.91 20.98 7.51
CA LEU A 491 7.82 20.65 8.43
C LEU A 491 6.69 19.95 7.66
N GLY A 492 6.68 18.63 7.69
CA GLY A 492 5.61 17.85 7.05
C GLY A 492 5.59 16.39 7.50
N SER A 493 4.40 15.79 7.47
CA SER A 493 4.20 14.40 7.93
C SER A 493 5.05 13.39 7.17
N GLN A 494 5.29 13.61 5.87
CA GLN A 494 6.17 12.75 5.10
C GLN A 494 7.63 12.86 5.56
N ILE A 495 8.14 14.08 5.78
CA ILE A 495 9.52 14.31 6.25
C ILE A 495 9.75 13.59 7.58
N VAL A 496 8.87 13.82 8.57
CA VAL A 496 9.01 13.22 9.90
C VAL A 496 8.93 11.69 9.82
N TYR A 497 8.04 11.15 8.99
CA TYR A 497 7.95 9.70 8.79
C TYR A 497 9.21 9.12 8.15
N GLU A 498 9.77 9.81 7.14
CA GLU A 498 11.01 9.42 6.49
C GLU A 498 12.23 9.57 7.44
N MET A 499 12.23 10.55 8.36
CA MET A 499 13.23 10.66 9.43
C MET A 499 13.22 9.43 10.35
N TRP A 500 12.04 8.91 10.71
CA TRP A 500 11.94 7.68 11.50
C TRP A 500 12.47 6.45 10.75
N GLN A 501 12.27 6.40 9.42
CA GLN A 501 12.87 5.34 8.62
C GLN A 501 14.40 5.45 8.54
N LEU A 502 14.95 6.68 8.47
CA LEU A 502 16.39 6.88 8.55
C LEU A 502 16.92 6.49 9.94
N GLU A 503 16.21 6.82 11.01
CA GLU A 503 16.54 6.40 12.37
C GLU A 503 16.66 4.86 12.46
N ASP A 504 15.68 4.13 11.92
CA ASP A 504 15.70 2.66 11.89
C ASP A 504 16.91 2.12 11.11
N LEU A 505 17.30 2.77 10.00
CA LEU A 505 18.51 2.41 9.23
C LEU A 505 19.79 2.67 10.05
N LEU A 506 19.89 3.80 10.74
CA LEU A 506 21.05 4.15 11.56
C LEU A 506 21.21 3.20 12.76
N VAL A 507 20.11 2.82 13.40
CA VAL A 507 20.12 1.82 14.49
C VAL A 507 20.62 0.48 13.98
N ARG A 508 20.19 0.05 12.78
CA ARG A 508 20.65 -1.20 12.16
C ARG A 508 22.15 -1.19 11.84
N ASP A 509 22.69 -0.03 11.49
CA ASP A 509 24.12 0.17 11.22
C ASP A 509 24.95 0.42 12.48
N GLY A 510 24.34 0.39 13.67
CA GLY A 510 25.02 0.61 14.95
C GLY A 510 25.36 2.08 15.25
N ARG A 511 24.83 3.03 14.47
CA ARG A 511 25.03 4.48 14.63
C ARG A 511 24.03 5.07 15.64
N PHE A 512 24.07 4.57 16.88
CA PHE A 512 23.03 4.85 17.87
C PHE A 512 22.95 6.32 18.33
N GLU A 513 24.10 7.01 18.46
CA GLU A 513 24.13 8.42 18.89
C GLU A 513 23.42 9.30 17.88
N GLU A 514 23.76 9.15 16.60
CA GLU A 514 23.13 9.89 15.52
C GLU A 514 21.65 9.54 15.36
N ALA A 515 21.27 8.28 15.54
CA ALA A 515 19.87 7.88 15.57
C ALA A 515 19.09 8.59 16.70
N ALA A 516 19.71 8.75 17.88
CA ALA A 516 19.09 9.45 19.01
C ALA A 516 18.93 10.96 18.75
N GLU A 517 19.94 11.60 18.14
CA GLU A 517 19.86 13.01 17.71
C GLU A 517 18.76 13.21 16.67
N LEU A 518 18.70 12.34 15.65
CA LEU A 518 17.68 12.39 14.61
C LEU A 518 16.27 12.16 15.18
N ARG A 519 16.13 11.24 16.15
CA ARG A 519 14.87 11.03 16.86
C ARG A 519 14.43 12.30 17.56
N ALA A 520 15.31 12.92 18.36
CA ALA A 520 14.99 14.17 19.06
C ALA A 520 14.60 15.29 18.09
N ASP A 521 15.29 15.40 16.96
CA ASP A 521 14.97 16.36 15.91
C ASP A 521 13.59 16.10 15.28
N SER A 522 13.26 14.83 15.00
CA SER A 522 11.97 14.46 14.40
C SER A 522 10.78 14.87 15.28
N TYR A 523 10.89 14.70 16.60
CA TYR A 523 9.86 15.12 17.56
C TYR A 523 9.77 16.64 17.66
N ARG A 524 10.91 17.34 17.71
CA ARG A 524 10.95 18.81 17.71
C ARG A 524 10.26 19.40 16.48
N ARG A 525 10.51 18.84 15.29
CA ARG A 525 9.86 19.27 14.04
C ARG A 525 8.39 18.94 14.01
N LEU A 526 8.00 17.78 14.55
CA LEU A 526 6.59 17.41 14.67
C LEU A 526 5.84 18.37 15.60
N GLU A 527 6.43 18.75 16.73
CA GLU A 527 5.85 19.76 17.64
C GLU A 527 5.68 21.11 16.95
N GLU A 528 6.69 21.56 16.21
CA GLU A 528 6.63 22.79 15.43
C GLU A 528 5.57 22.72 14.33
N PHE A 529 5.46 21.58 13.64
CA PHE A 529 4.40 21.32 12.67
C PHE A 529 3.01 21.34 13.30
N LEU A 530 2.88 21.03 14.59
CA LEU A 530 1.62 21.01 15.32
C LEU A 530 1.38 22.27 16.15
N ALA A 531 2.22 23.31 16.03
CA ALA A 531 2.12 24.53 16.85
C ALA A 531 0.80 25.28 16.67
N ASP A 532 0.11 25.10 15.53
CA ASP A 532 -1.21 25.64 15.22
C ASP A 532 -2.38 24.85 15.84
N ILE A 533 -2.10 23.65 16.38
CA ILE A 533 -3.08 22.80 17.06
C ILE A 533 -2.82 22.84 18.57
N PRO A 534 -3.64 23.57 19.34
CA PRO A 534 -3.42 23.73 20.77
C PRO A 534 -3.55 22.39 21.51
N GLU A 535 -2.73 22.23 22.55
CA GLU A 535 -2.97 21.23 23.59
C GLU A 535 -4.20 21.65 24.38
N GLU A 536 -5.26 20.85 24.33
CA GLU A 536 -6.38 21.10 25.25
C GLU A 536 -5.89 20.83 26.68
N PRO A 537 -6.12 21.75 27.63
CA PRO A 537 -5.77 21.50 29.02
C PRO A 537 -6.53 20.26 29.48
N HIS A 538 -5.79 19.27 29.98
CA HIS A 538 -6.36 18.05 30.54
C HIS A 538 -7.43 18.41 31.57
N GLY A 539 -8.70 18.15 31.22
CA GLY A 539 -9.85 18.26 32.11
C GLY A 539 -9.99 17.02 32.98
#